data_AF-A0A7Y5U598-F1
#
_entry.id   AF-A0A7Y5U598-F1
#
_cell.length_a   1.000
_cell.length_b   1.000
_cell.length_c   1.000
_cell.angle_alpha   90.00
_cell.angle_beta   90.00
_cell.angle_gamma   90.00
#
_symmetry.space_group_name_H-M   'P 1'
#
loop_
_entity.id
_entity.type
_entity.pdbx_description
1 polymer ?
#
loop_
_entity_poly.entity_id
_entity_poly.type
_entity_poly.pdbx_seq_one_letter_code
_entity_poly.pdbx_strand_id
1 'polypeptide(L)'
;LWLQNHRFRYVEAIVVLLIVGIAGSFAGELALARPDLMGIARSILPSGEIVRNPDMLYIAVAILGATVMPHNLYLQSSIVQTRKYGDDVESRRQAVGFSTIDSTVALMSALFLNGAILVMAAATFHGSGHEDVADISDAYLLLAPLLGTSLASTLFAVALLFSGQNATLTGTLAGQIVMEGFLNIRLRPWLRRLITRLIAIIPALITVALYGERGTGQLLILSQVILSLQLPFAVFPLVMFTGDRRKMGELVAPVWMRVLAWPVAVLIAALNAWLLWQTFVR
;
A
#
# COMPACT_ATOMS: atom_id res chain seq x y z
N LEU A 1 -2.01 -6.02 29.59
CA LEU A 1 -3.30 -5.63 28.97
C LEU A 1 -3.61 -4.13 29.10
N TRP A 2 -3.73 -3.52 30.29
CA TRP A 2 -4.03 -2.07 30.41
C TRP A 2 -2.91 -1.14 29.88
N LEU A 3 -1.65 -1.49 30.14
CA LEU A 3 -0.46 -0.77 29.64
C LEU A 3 -0.20 -0.94 28.12
N GLN A 4 -0.75 -1.99 27.49
CA GLN A 4 -0.63 -2.18 26.03
C GLN A 4 -1.65 -1.32 25.28
N ASN A 5 -2.88 -1.19 25.80
CA ASN A 5 -3.92 -0.38 25.15
C ASN A 5 -3.62 1.12 25.16
N HIS A 6 -2.99 1.66 26.21
CA HIS A 6 -2.58 3.07 26.22
C HIS A 6 -1.48 3.34 25.19
N ARG A 7 -0.49 2.43 25.07
CA ARG A 7 0.60 2.57 24.10
C ARG A 7 0.12 2.47 22.66
N PHE A 8 -0.90 1.67 22.38
CA PHE A 8 -1.46 1.53 21.03
C PHE A 8 -2.17 2.81 20.55
N ARG A 9 -2.91 3.50 21.43
CA ARG A 9 -3.57 4.79 21.10
C ARG A 9 -2.59 5.88 20.68
N TYR A 10 -1.40 5.94 21.27
CA TYR A 10 -0.36 6.88 20.84
C TYR A 10 0.19 6.54 19.46
N VAL A 11 0.39 5.25 19.18
CA VAL A 11 0.84 4.80 17.85
C VAL A 11 -0.22 5.10 16.79
N GLU A 12 -1.48 4.84 17.09
CA GLU A 12 -2.62 5.15 16.21
C GLU A 12 -2.72 6.66 15.94
N ALA A 13 -2.57 7.51 16.97
CA ALA A 13 -2.55 8.96 16.80
C ALA A 13 -1.38 9.45 15.93
N ILE A 14 -0.19 8.86 16.07
CA ILE A 14 0.96 9.16 15.22
C ILE A 14 0.68 8.76 13.77
N VAL A 15 0.12 7.57 13.53
CA VAL A 15 -0.24 7.12 12.19
C VAL A 15 -1.28 8.05 11.55
N VAL A 16 -2.31 8.45 12.28
CA VAL A 16 -3.32 9.41 11.81
C VAL A 16 -2.66 10.76 11.46
N LEU A 17 -1.77 11.27 12.30
CA LEU A 17 -1.03 12.50 12.02
C LEU A 17 -0.21 12.40 10.73
N LEU A 18 0.49 11.28 10.52
CA LEU A 18 1.25 11.04 9.29
C LEU A 18 0.33 11.00 8.07
N ILE A 19 -0.78 10.28 8.13
CA ILE A 19 -1.76 10.17 7.03
C ILE A 19 -2.35 11.54 6.70
N VAL A 20 -2.78 12.31 7.71
CA VAL A 20 -3.32 13.67 7.53
C VAL A 20 -2.26 14.59 6.93
N GLY A 21 -1.00 14.47 7.34
CA GLY A 21 0.10 15.24 6.76
C GLY A 21 0.34 14.92 5.28
N ILE A 22 0.30 13.64 4.90
CA ILE A 22 0.44 13.21 3.50
C ILE A 22 -0.75 13.72 2.68
N ALA A 23 -1.98 13.52 3.19
CA ALA A 23 -3.20 13.97 2.53
C ALA A 23 -3.24 15.49 2.37
N GLY A 24 -2.84 16.25 3.40
CA GLY A 24 -2.77 17.71 3.34
C GLY A 24 -1.73 18.21 2.34
N SER A 25 -0.61 17.51 2.21
CA SER A 25 0.45 17.84 1.24
C SER A 25 -0.05 17.66 -0.19
N PHE A 26 -0.64 16.51 -0.53
CA PHE A 26 -1.21 16.27 -1.86
C PHE A 26 -2.46 17.11 -2.14
N ALA A 27 -3.26 17.43 -1.14
CA ALA A 27 -4.37 18.37 -1.32
C ALA A 27 -3.88 19.78 -1.68
N GLY A 28 -2.80 20.24 -1.03
CA GLY A 28 -2.14 21.49 -1.37
C GLY A 28 -1.57 21.49 -2.79
N GLU A 29 -0.89 20.42 -3.20
CA GLU A 29 -0.38 20.27 -4.57
C GLU A 29 -1.51 20.23 -5.61
N LEU A 30 -2.60 19.52 -5.34
CA LEU A 30 -3.74 19.45 -6.25
C LEU A 30 -4.41 20.81 -6.43
N ALA A 31 -4.49 21.61 -5.36
CA ALA A 31 -4.99 22.98 -5.43
C ALA A 31 -4.09 23.90 -6.27
N LEU A 32 -2.77 23.67 -6.25
CA LEU A 32 -1.81 24.39 -7.09
C LEU A 32 -1.88 23.94 -8.55
N ALA A 33 -2.03 22.64 -8.80
CA ALA A 33 -2.07 22.05 -10.14
C ALA A 33 -3.35 22.38 -10.94
N ARG A 34 -4.44 22.78 -10.26
CA ARG A 34 -5.73 23.15 -10.88
C ARG A 34 -6.20 22.15 -11.95
N PRO A 35 -6.40 20.88 -11.60
CA PRO A 35 -6.74 19.85 -12.58
C PRO A 35 -8.15 20.05 -13.17
N ASP A 36 -8.36 19.55 -14.37
CA ASP A 36 -9.69 19.53 -15.00
C ASP A 36 -10.61 18.52 -14.27
N LEU A 37 -11.59 19.06 -13.53
CA LEU A 37 -12.56 18.28 -12.77
C LEU A 37 -13.45 17.40 -13.68
N MET A 38 -13.74 17.85 -14.91
CA MET A 38 -14.54 17.07 -15.85
C MET A 38 -13.74 15.88 -16.39
N GLY A 39 -12.46 16.09 -16.69
CA GLY A 39 -11.51 15.03 -17.04
C GLY A 39 -11.39 13.97 -15.94
N ILE A 40 -11.26 14.39 -14.68
CA ILE A 40 -11.25 13.47 -13.52
C ILE A 40 -12.55 12.67 -13.43
N ALA A 41 -13.71 13.33 -13.57
CA ALA A 41 -14.99 12.64 -13.48
C ALA A 41 -15.15 11.57 -14.58
N ARG A 42 -14.64 11.84 -15.78
CA ARG A 42 -14.65 10.87 -16.90
C ARG A 42 -13.67 9.72 -16.70
N SER A 43 -12.51 9.95 -16.07
CA SER A 43 -11.49 8.92 -15.85
C SER A 43 -11.85 7.90 -14.77
N ILE A 44 -12.91 8.15 -13.98
CA ILE A 44 -13.47 7.16 -13.05
C ILE A 44 -14.11 5.98 -13.81
N LEU A 45 -14.57 6.20 -15.05
CA LEU A 45 -15.13 5.13 -15.87
C LEU A 45 -14.03 4.26 -16.48
N PRO A 46 -14.11 2.92 -16.35
CA PRO A 46 -13.10 2.03 -16.90
C PRO A 46 -13.07 2.10 -18.43
N SER A 47 -11.89 2.31 -19.00
CA SER A 47 -11.67 2.27 -20.45
C SER A 47 -11.15 0.90 -20.90
N GLY A 48 -11.64 0.41 -22.04
CA GLY A 48 -11.13 -0.84 -22.65
C GLY A 48 -9.68 -0.74 -23.13
N GLU A 49 -9.11 0.47 -23.18
CA GLU A 49 -7.73 0.73 -23.58
C GLU A 49 -6.72 0.18 -22.57
N ILE A 50 -7.07 0.16 -21.28
CA ILE A 50 -6.20 -0.39 -20.21
C ILE A 50 -5.80 -1.84 -20.51
N VAL A 51 -6.71 -2.63 -21.11
CA VAL A 51 -6.45 -4.04 -21.44
C VAL A 51 -5.78 -4.20 -22.81
N ARG A 52 -5.95 -3.22 -23.71
CA ARG A 52 -5.41 -3.28 -25.08
C ARG A 52 -3.97 -2.78 -25.16
N ASN A 53 -3.59 -1.81 -24.32
CA ASN A 53 -2.25 -1.23 -24.29
C ASN A 53 -1.38 -1.95 -23.23
N PRO A 54 -0.31 -2.65 -23.63
CA PRO A 54 0.58 -3.35 -22.71
C PRO A 54 1.21 -2.47 -21.63
N ASP A 55 1.53 -1.22 -21.94
CA ASP A 55 2.20 -0.30 -21.00
C ASP A 55 1.20 0.21 -19.94
N MET A 56 -0.02 0.53 -20.36
CA MET A 56 -1.10 0.87 -19.44
C MET A 56 -1.48 -0.32 -18.56
N LEU A 57 -1.53 -1.53 -19.13
CA LEU A 57 -1.79 -2.75 -18.39
C LEU A 57 -0.69 -2.98 -17.34
N TYR A 58 0.57 -2.81 -17.72
CA TYR A 58 1.71 -2.93 -16.80
C TYR A 58 1.60 -1.98 -15.61
N ILE A 59 1.32 -0.69 -15.86
CA ILE A 59 1.12 0.31 -14.79
C ILE A 59 -0.09 -0.05 -13.93
N ALA A 60 -1.21 -0.45 -14.53
CA ALA A 60 -2.41 -0.84 -13.80
C ALA A 60 -2.17 -2.04 -12.87
N VAL A 61 -1.43 -3.05 -13.35
CA VAL A 61 -1.02 -4.21 -12.56
C VAL A 61 -0.07 -3.81 -11.43
N ALA A 62 0.88 -2.91 -11.71
CA ALA A 62 1.81 -2.39 -10.70
C ALA A 62 1.07 -1.62 -9.58
N ILE A 63 0.08 -0.78 -9.93
CA ILE A 63 -0.78 -0.08 -8.96
C ILE A 63 -1.57 -1.09 -8.11
N LEU A 64 -2.12 -2.13 -8.74
CA LEU A 64 -2.85 -3.19 -8.02
C LEU A 64 -1.93 -3.92 -7.03
N GLY A 65 -0.73 -4.31 -7.46
CA GLY A 65 0.25 -4.96 -6.59
C GLY A 65 0.73 -4.08 -5.44
N ALA A 66 0.96 -2.79 -5.71
CA ALA A 66 1.38 -1.82 -4.70
C ALA A 66 0.30 -1.53 -3.64
N THR A 67 -0.98 -1.59 -4.03
CA THR A 67 -2.11 -1.34 -3.11
C THR A 67 -2.45 -2.55 -2.26
N VAL A 68 -2.38 -3.75 -2.82
CA VAL A 68 -2.70 -5.00 -2.11
C VAL A 68 -1.41 -5.59 -1.50
N MET A 69 -0.97 -5.00 -0.39
CA MET A 69 0.26 -5.45 0.27
C MET A 69 0.01 -6.68 1.16
N PRO A 70 0.73 -7.81 0.98
CA PRO A 70 0.47 -9.04 1.74
C PRO A 70 0.70 -8.88 3.25
N HIS A 71 1.66 -8.05 3.64
CA HIS A 71 1.93 -7.77 5.05
C HIS A 71 0.76 -7.06 5.76
N ASN A 72 -0.06 -6.30 5.02
CA ASN A 72 -1.26 -5.66 5.59
C ASN A 72 -2.34 -6.68 5.92
N LEU A 73 -2.46 -7.78 5.16
CA LEU A 73 -3.40 -8.87 5.46
C LEU A 73 -3.07 -9.51 6.81
N TYR A 74 -1.78 -9.80 7.06
CA TYR A 74 -1.33 -10.30 8.36
C TYR A 74 -1.51 -9.26 9.47
N LEU A 75 -1.13 -8.01 9.22
CA LEU A 75 -1.24 -6.92 10.19
C LEU A 75 -2.69 -6.69 10.65
N GLN A 76 -3.62 -6.52 9.71
CA GLN A 76 -5.04 -6.29 10.01
C GLN A 76 -5.66 -7.46 10.76
N SER A 77 -5.30 -8.70 10.40
CA SER A 77 -5.79 -9.91 11.09
C SER A 77 -5.38 -9.99 12.56
N SER A 78 -4.27 -9.33 12.95
CA SER A 78 -3.83 -9.26 14.35
C SER A 78 -4.34 -8.00 15.06
N ILE A 79 -4.41 -6.86 14.37
CA ILE A 79 -4.89 -5.60 14.97
C ILE A 79 -6.35 -5.73 15.40
N VAL A 80 -7.19 -6.38 14.60
CA VAL A 80 -8.61 -6.57 14.95
C VAL A 80 -8.79 -7.31 16.29
N GLN A 81 -7.86 -8.20 16.65
CA GLN A 81 -7.87 -8.96 17.90
C GLN A 81 -7.52 -8.10 19.14
N THR A 82 -7.00 -6.88 18.96
CA THR A 82 -6.70 -5.97 20.07
C THR A 82 -7.94 -5.26 20.62
N ARG A 83 -9.04 -5.25 19.85
CA ARG A 83 -10.31 -4.66 20.27
C ARG A 83 -10.98 -5.60 21.27
N LYS A 84 -11.61 -5.04 22.30
CA LYS A 84 -12.37 -5.83 23.27
C LYS A 84 -13.73 -6.19 22.68
N TYR A 85 -14.04 -7.48 22.61
CA TYR A 85 -15.35 -8.01 22.24
C TYR A 85 -15.69 -9.20 23.15
N GLY A 86 -16.98 -9.51 23.32
CA GLY A 86 -17.44 -10.67 24.09
C GLY A 86 -17.20 -11.99 23.36
N ASP A 87 -17.22 -13.10 24.10
CA ASP A 87 -16.99 -14.44 23.53
C ASP A 87 -18.18 -15.00 22.74
N ASP A 88 -19.34 -14.36 22.83
CA ASP A 88 -20.55 -14.73 22.11
C ASP A 88 -20.50 -14.36 20.62
N VAL A 89 -21.29 -15.07 19.81
CA VAL A 89 -21.33 -14.92 18.36
C VAL A 89 -21.79 -13.53 17.93
N GLU A 90 -22.71 -12.92 18.67
CA GLU A 90 -23.27 -11.61 18.34
C GLU A 90 -22.23 -10.50 18.56
N SER A 91 -21.51 -10.53 19.68
CA SER A 91 -20.37 -9.65 19.96
C SER A 91 -19.29 -9.78 18.89
N ARG A 92 -18.96 -11.00 18.45
CA ARG A 92 -17.98 -11.22 17.36
C ARG A 92 -18.50 -10.68 16.03
N ARG A 93 -19.77 -10.87 15.71
CA ARG A 93 -20.42 -10.32 14.50
C ARG A 93 -20.37 -8.79 14.51
N GLN A 94 -20.68 -8.17 15.64
CA GLN A 94 -20.58 -6.72 15.81
C GLN A 94 -19.14 -6.22 15.64
N ALA A 95 -18.16 -6.92 16.22
CA ALA A 95 -16.75 -6.59 16.06
C ALA A 95 -16.28 -6.69 14.60
N VAL A 96 -16.72 -7.70 13.86
CA VAL A 96 -16.47 -7.81 12.40
C VAL A 96 -17.11 -6.65 11.65
N GLY A 97 -18.34 -6.25 12.00
CA GLY A 97 -19.02 -5.10 11.41
C GLY A 97 -18.21 -3.79 11.58
N PHE A 98 -17.81 -3.49 12.82
CA PHE A 98 -16.99 -2.30 13.09
C PHE A 98 -15.62 -2.36 12.41
N SER A 99 -14.95 -3.52 12.44
CA SER A 99 -13.67 -3.70 11.76
C SER A 99 -13.78 -3.54 10.24
N THR A 100 -14.92 -3.93 9.66
CA THR A 100 -15.20 -3.76 8.23
C THR A 100 -15.36 -2.29 7.88
N ILE A 101 -16.10 -1.54 8.69
CA ILE A 101 -16.25 -0.08 8.51
C ILE A 101 -14.90 0.62 8.61
N ASP A 102 -14.13 0.32 9.67
CA ASP A 102 -12.80 0.88 9.92
C ASP A 102 -11.85 0.62 8.72
N SER A 103 -11.79 -0.64 8.28
CA SER A 103 -10.98 -1.04 7.11
C SER A 103 -11.46 -0.38 5.82
N THR A 104 -12.77 -0.25 5.62
CA THR A 104 -13.35 0.37 4.42
C THR A 104 -13.00 1.86 4.37
N VAL A 105 -13.13 2.58 5.49
CA VAL A 105 -12.78 4.01 5.57
C VAL A 105 -11.28 4.22 5.32
N ALA A 106 -10.43 3.36 5.89
CA ALA A 106 -8.98 3.43 5.68
C ALA A 106 -8.60 3.16 4.21
N LEU A 107 -9.16 2.11 3.59
CA LEU A 107 -8.89 1.77 2.19
C LEU A 107 -9.45 2.81 1.22
N MET A 108 -10.62 3.39 1.50
CA MET A 108 -11.17 4.50 0.70
C MET A 108 -10.29 5.74 0.80
N SER A 109 -9.78 6.07 2.00
CA SER A 109 -8.81 7.16 2.17
C SER A 109 -7.54 6.92 1.35
N ALA A 110 -7.03 5.69 1.35
CA ALA A 110 -5.87 5.32 0.52
C ALA A 110 -6.16 5.42 -0.98
N LEU A 111 -7.37 5.04 -1.43
CA LEU A 111 -7.82 5.21 -2.82
C LEU A 111 -7.80 6.68 -3.24
N PHE A 112 -8.36 7.58 -2.41
CA PHE A 112 -8.33 9.02 -2.70
C PHE A 112 -6.92 9.58 -2.74
N LEU A 113 -6.04 9.12 -1.86
CA LEU A 113 -4.64 9.56 -1.83
C LEU A 113 -3.89 9.12 -3.10
N ASN A 114 -4.01 7.85 -3.49
CA ASN A 114 -3.40 7.34 -4.71
C ASN A 114 -3.99 8.00 -5.96
N GLY A 115 -5.30 8.27 -5.96
CA GLY A 115 -5.95 9.04 -7.01
C GLY A 115 -5.43 10.48 -7.08
N ALA A 116 -5.23 11.15 -5.95
CA ALA A 116 -4.66 12.49 -5.90
C ALA A 116 -3.23 12.53 -6.45
N ILE A 117 -2.40 11.53 -6.14
CA ILE A 117 -1.05 11.40 -6.71
C ILE A 117 -1.12 11.27 -8.23
N LEU A 118 -1.99 10.39 -8.74
CA LEU A 118 -2.15 10.16 -10.18
C LEU A 118 -2.67 11.41 -10.91
N VAL A 119 -3.67 12.09 -10.35
CA VAL A 119 -4.23 13.32 -10.92
C VAL A 119 -3.22 14.47 -10.87
N MET A 120 -2.48 14.62 -9.77
CA MET A 120 -1.41 15.62 -9.65
C MET A 120 -0.34 15.39 -10.69
N ALA A 121 0.12 14.13 -10.85
CA ALA A 121 1.13 13.78 -11.84
C ALA A 121 0.62 14.07 -13.27
N ALA A 122 -0.61 13.68 -13.58
CA ALA A 122 -1.21 13.97 -14.88
C ALA A 122 -1.35 15.49 -15.12
N ALA A 123 -1.86 16.25 -14.16
CA ALA A 123 -2.07 17.69 -14.32
C ALA A 123 -0.77 18.49 -14.45
N THR A 124 0.32 18.00 -13.86
CA THR A 124 1.61 18.72 -13.81
C THR A 124 2.56 18.29 -14.94
N PHE A 125 2.63 16.99 -15.24
CA PHE A 125 3.65 16.43 -16.15
C PHE A 125 3.11 16.06 -17.54
N HIS A 126 1.83 15.68 -17.66
CA HIS A 126 1.29 15.23 -18.95
C HIS A 126 1.07 16.43 -19.90
N GLY A 127 1.69 16.40 -21.09
CA GLY A 127 1.63 17.51 -22.05
C GLY A 127 2.51 18.71 -21.72
N SER A 128 3.35 18.65 -20.68
CA SER A 128 4.31 19.72 -20.32
C SER A 128 5.70 19.55 -20.94
N GLY A 129 5.87 18.55 -21.83
CA GLY A 129 7.15 18.19 -22.43
C GLY A 129 8.11 17.44 -21.48
N HIS A 130 7.68 17.15 -20.26
CA HIS A 130 8.42 16.40 -19.25
C HIS A 130 7.70 15.07 -18.94
N GLU A 131 7.45 14.29 -19.99
CA GLU A 131 6.68 13.04 -19.87
C GLU A 131 7.53 11.85 -19.39
N ASP A 132 8.87 11.98 -19.44
CA ASP A 132 9.85 10.97 -19.02
C ASP A 132 10.20 11.04 -17.51
N VAL A 133 9.35 11.65 -16.68
CA VAL A 133 9.57 11.73 -15.23
C VAL A 133 9.35 10.34 -14.62
N ALA A 134 10.43 9.56 -14.53
CA ALA A 134 10.41 8.21 -14.02
C ALA A 134 10.78 8.12 -12.53
N ASP A 135 11.55 9.08 -12.01
CA ASP A 135 12.11 9.04 -10.67
C ASP A 135 11.51 10.08 -9.71
N ILE A 136 11.47 9.73 -8.42
CA ILE A 136 10.98 10.59 -7.33
C ILE A 136 11.79 11.90 -7.24
N SER A 137 13.10 11.83 -7.53
CA SER A 137 13.99 13.00 -7.56
C SER A 137 13.59 13.99 -8.65
N ASP A 138 13.27 13.49 -9.84
CA ASP A 138 12.84 14.31 -10.98
C ASP A 138 11.51 15.00 -10.67
N ALA A 139 10.56 14.28 -10.07
CA ALA A 139 9.31 14.86 -9.61
C ALA A 139 9.57 16.02 -8.62
N TYR A 140 10.42 15.84 -7.61
CA TYR A 140 10.76 16.90 -6.65
C TYR A 140 11.33 18.16 -7.34
N LEU A 141 12.24 17.98 -8.30
CA LEU A 141 12.90 19.10 -8.99
C LEU A 141 11.97 19.83 -9.96
N LEU A 142 11.02 19.11 -10.57
CA LEU A 142 10.13 19.65 -11.59
C LEU A 142 8.82 20.22 -11.03
N LEU A 143 8.41 19.83 -9.82
CA LEU A 143 7.19 20.35 -9.20
C LEU A 143 7.24 21.88 -8.98
N ALA A 144 8.33 22.41 -8.41
CA ALA A 144 8.46 23.84 -8.18
C ALA A 144 8.39 24.70 -9.46
N PRO A 145 9.15 24.41 -10.54
CA PRO A 145 9.09 25.20 -11.77
C PRO A 145 7.76 25.04 -12.51
N LEU A 146 7.15 23.84 -12.53
CA LEU A 146 5.89 23.61 -13.24
C LEU A 146 4.68 24.21 -12.52
N LEU A 147 4.67 24.22 -11.19
CA LEU A 147 3.59 24.79 -10.38
C LEU A 147 3.86 26.24 -9.95
N GLY A 148 5.02 26.80 -10.32
CA GLY A 148 5.39 28.19 -10.10
C GLY A 148 5.68 28.56 -8.64
N THR A 149 5.89 27.59 -7.75
CA THR A 149 6.15 27.82 -6.32
C THR A 149 7.04 26.75 -5.70
N SER A 150 8.03 27.17 -4.90
CA SER A 150 8.87 26.26 -4.12
C SER A 150 8.08 25.46 -3.08
N LEU A 151 6.87 25.93 -2.72
CA LEU A 151 5.97 25.21 -1.83
C LEU A 151 5.62 23.82 -2.35
N ALA A 152 5.47 23.64 -3.67
CA ALA A 152 5.12 22.35 -4.25
C ALA A 152 6.16 21.26 -3.94
N SER A 153 7.43 21.53 -4.22
CA SER A 153 8.52 20.59 -3.90
C SER A 153 8.64 20.34 -2.39
N THR A 154 8.39 21.34 -1.54
CA THR A 154 8.43 21.14 -0.08
C THR A 154 7.29 20.27 0.42
N LEU A 155 6.07 20.44 -0.08
CA LEU A 155 4.92 19.60 0.27
C LEU A 155 5.18 18.15 -0.16
N PHE A 156 5.73 17.95 -1.36
CA PHE A 156 6.08 16.63 -1.86
C PHE A 156 7.13 15.94 -0.98
N ALA A 157 8.20 16.66 -0.61
CA ALA A 157 9.24 16.13 0.27
C ALA A 157 8.69 15.78 1.66
N VAL A 158 7.80 16.60 2.22
CA VAL A 158 7.13 16.33 3.50
C VAL A 158 6.23 15.09 3.40
N ALA A 159 5.47 14.95 2.31
CA ALA A 159 4.64 13.78 2.03
C ALA A 159 5.47 12.50 1.95
N LEU A 160 6.59 12.52 1.22
CA LEU A 160 7.53 11.39 1.14
C LEU A 160 8.11 11.02 2.50
N LEU A 161 8.52 12.03 3.29
CA LEU A 161 9.05 11.80 4.64
C LEU A 161 8.02 11.12 5.53
N PHE A 162 6.78 11.60 5.56
CA PHE A 162 5.69 11.02 6.35
C PHE A 162 5.34 9.61 5.89
N SER A 163 5.31 9.36 4.57
CA SER A 163 5.08 8.03 4.00
C SER A 163 6.15 7.03 4.47
N GLY A 164 7.43 7.42 4.44
CA GLY A 164 8.53 6.59 4.91
C GLY A 164 8.49 6.26 6.42
N GLN A 165 8.02 7.19 7.25
CA GLN A 165 7.80 6.92 8.68
C GLN A 165 6.63 5.94 8.90
N ASN A 166 5.54 6.13 8.18
CA ASN A 166 4.37 5.26 8.28
C ASN A 166 4.72 3.81 7.90
N ALA A 167 5.41 3.61 6.76
CA ALA A 167 5.86 2.31 6.30
C ALA A 167 6.79 1.58 7.30
N THR A 168 7.60 2.33 8.04
CA THR A 168 8.48 1.74 9.07
C THR A 168 7.67 1.20 10.25
N LEU A 169 6.66 1.93 10.71
CA LEU A 169 5.81 1.51 11.83
C LEU A 169 5.01 0.26 11.47
N THR A 170 4.28 0.31 10.35
CA THR A 170 3.46 -0.82 9.90
C THR A 170 4.32 -2.04 9.56
N GLY A 171 5.47 -1.85 8.90
CA GLY A 171 6.39 -2.93 8.56
C GLY A 171 6.96 -3.66 9.78
N THR A 172 7.28 -2.95 10.86
CA THR A 172 7.79 -3.61 12.09
C THR A 172 6.71 -4.40 12.85
N LEU A 173 5.46 -3.92 12.82
CA LEU A 173 4.31 -4.64 13.39
C LEU A 173 3.94 -5.86 12.55
N ALA A 174 3.89 -5.73 11.22
CA ALA A 174 3.63 -6.85 10.34
C ALA A 174 4.73 -7.91 10.44
N GLY A 175 6.00 -7.48 10.47
CA GLY A 175 7.15 -8.36 10.70
C GLY A 175 7.09 -9.09 12.04
N GLN A 176 6.51 -8.47 13.08
CA GLN A 176 6.24 -9.17 14.34
C GLN A 176 5.32 -10.37 14.14
N ILE A 177 4.18 -10.12 13.51
CA ILE A 177 3.10 -11.08 13.37
C ILE A 177 3.58 -12.26 12.53
N VAL A 178 4.32 -11.98 11.46
CA VAL A 178 4.88 -13.04 10.61
C VAL A 178 5.96 -13.83 11.34
N MET A 179 6.91 -13.17 12.03
CA MET A 179 7.98 -13.86 12.75
C MET A 179 7.46 -14.71 13.92
N GLU A 180 6.52 -14.19 14.70
CA GLU A 180 5.97 -14.89 15.87
C GLU A 180 4.96 -15.97 15.44
N GLY A 181 4.20 -15.73 14.37
CA GLY A 181 3.19 -16.67 13.86
C GLY A 181 3.78 -17.82 13.04
N PHE A 182 4.67 -17.55 12.07
CA PHE A 182 5.20 -18.56 11.16
C PHE A 182 6.52 -19.18 11.63
N LEU A 183 7.41 -18.37 12.19
CA LEU A 183 8.76 -18.82 12.58
C LEU A 183 8.88 -19.10 14.09
N ASN A 184 7.88 -18.71 14.89
CA ASN A 184 7.90 -18.73 16.35
C ASN A 184 9.12 -18.02 16.96
N ILE A 185 9.63 -16.98 16.27
CA ILE A 185 10.78 -16.18 16.69
C ILE A 185 10.29 -14.92 17.40
N ARG A 186 10.67 -14.76 18.68
CA ARG A 186 10.32 -13.59 19.50
C ARG A 186 11.54 -12.69 19.68
N LEU A 187 11.54 -11.55 19.00
CA LEU A 187 12.59 -10.54 19.10
C LEU A 187 12.05 -9.29 19.81
N ARG A 188 12.96 -8.56 20.48
CA ARG A 188 12.61 -7.22 21.01
C ARG A 188 12.28 -6.27 19.84
N PRO A 189 11.26 -5.40 19.94
CA PRO A 189 10.83 -4.55 18.83
C PRO A 189 11.95 -3.68 18.21
N TRP A 190 12.84 -3.13 19.04
CA TRP A 190 13.95 -2.30 18.56
C TRP A 190 14.97 -3.13 17.75
N LEU A 191 15.23 -4.37 18.17
CA LEU A 191 16.18 -5.26 17.52
C LEU A 191 15.60 -5.73 16.17
N ARG A 192 14.31 -6.09 16.15
CA ARG A 192 13.60 -6.39 14.90
C ARG A 192 13.71 -5.23 13.92
N ARG A 193 13.38 -4.00 14.37
CA ARG A 193 13.47 -2.79 13.54
C ARG A 193 14.88 -2.54 13.03
N LEU A 194 15.91 -2.74 13.85
CA LEU A 194 17.30 -2.58 13.46
C LEU A 194 17.68 -3.59 12.38
N ILE A 195 17.39 -4.88 12.58
CA ILE A 195 17.71 -5.95 11.63
C ILE A 195 17.01 -5.70 10.28
N THR A 196 15.68 -5.48 10.29
CA THR A 196 14.93 -5.25 9.04
C THR A 196 15.40 -3.99 8.32
N ARG A 197 15.80 -2.95 9.06
CA ARG A 197 16.29 -1.70 8.46
C ARG A 197 17.71 -1.85 7.91
N LEU A 198 18.58 -2.61 8.57
CA LEU A 198 19.91 -2.92 8.03
C LEU A 198 19.80 -3.75 6.73
N ILE A 199 18.94 -4.77 6.72
CA ILE A 199 18.70 -5.59 5.52
C ILE A 199 18.13 -4.75 4.36
N ALA A 200 17.33 -3.73 4.65
CA ALA A 200 16.81 -2.82 3.61
C ALA A 200 17.83 -1.77 3.14
N ILE A 201 18.58 -1.17 4.07
CA ILE A 201 19.49 -0.05 3.78
C ILE A 201 20.79 -0.53 3.13
N ILE A 202 21.35 -1.67 3.55
CA ILE A 202 22.64 -2.14 3.04
C ILE A 202 22.61 -2.37 1.51
N PRO A 203 21.64 -3.10 0.94
CA PRO A 203 21.54 -3.26 -0.52
C PRO A 203 21.32 -1.93 -1.23
N ALA A 204 20.52 -1.03 -0.66
CA ALA A 204 20.28 0.30 -1.21
C ALA A 204 21.57 1.13 -1.27
N LEU A 205 22.35 1.17 -0.18
CA LEU A 205 23.64 1.87 -0.12
C LEU A 205 24.65 1.30 -1.12
N ILE A 206 24.74 -0.03 -1.22
CA ILE A 206 25.62 -0.68 -2.21
C ILE A 206 25.20 -0.29 -3.62
N THR A 207 23.89 -0.29 -3.91
CA THR A 207 23.37 0.06 -5.23
C THR A 207 23.66 1.52 -5.58
N VAL A 208 23.47 2.45 -4.63
CA VAL A 208 23.83 3.87 -4.83
C VAL A 208 25.33 4.04 -5.07
N ALA A 209 26.16 3.36 -4.28
CA ALA A 209 27.61 3.47 -4.39
C ALA A 209 28.15 2.95 -5.74
N LEU A 210 27.52 1.92 -6.32
CA LEU A 210 27.96 1.29 -7.56
C LEU A 210 27.28 1.88 -8.81
N TYR A 211 25.99 2.23 -8.74
CA TYR A 211 25.14 2.56 -9.89
C TYR A 211 24.49 3.95 -9.82
N GLY A 212 24.73 4.72 -8.74
CA GLY A 212 24.15 6.05 -8.56
C GLY A 212 22.64 6.05 -8.34
N GLU A 213 21.99 7.20 -8.61
CA GLU A 213 20.56 7.42 -8.33
C GLU A 213 19.64 6.52 -9.15
N ARG A 214 19.95 6.29 -10.44
CA ARG A 214 19.16 5.41 -11.32
C ARG A 214 19.07 3.96 -10.82
N GLY A 215 20.10 3.50 -10.10
CA GLY A 215 20.08 2.18 -9.48
C GLY A 215 19.02 2.05 -8.38
N THR A 216 18.66 3.15 -7.71
CA THR A 216 17.64 3.14 -6.65
C THR A 216 16.22 2.96 -7.19
N GLY A 217 15.90 3.57 -8.34
CA GLY A 217 14.62 3.37 -9.03
C GLY A 217 14.42 1.91 -9.44
N GLN A 218 15.46 1.29 -10.02
CA GLN A 218 15.41 -0.14 -10.36
C GLN A 218 15.28 -1.05 -9.13
N LEU A 219 15.98 -0.73 -8.04
CA LEU A 219 15.85 -1.47 -6.77
C LEU A 219 14.46 -1.32 -6.16
N LEU A 220 13.83 -0.14 -6.30
CA LEU A 220 12.46 0.10 -5.88
C LEU A 220 11.47 -0.77 -6.67
N ILE A 221 11.61 -0.82 -8.00
CA ILE A 221 10.81 -1.69 -8.88
C ILE A 221 11.00 -3.15 -8.49
N LEU A 222 12.24 -3.62 -8.32
CA LEU A 222 12.54 -4.98 -7.89
C LEU A 222 11.88 -5.31 -6.55
N SER A 223 11.88 -4.36 -5.61
CA SER A 223 11.20 -4.54 -4.32
C SER A 223 9.70 -4.77 -4.49
N GLN A 224 9.06 -4.10 -5.47
CA GLN A 224 7.66 -4.33 -5.80
C GLN A 224 7.43 -5.73 -6.39
N VAL A 225 8.32 -6.20 -7.28
CA VAL A 225 8.26 -7.56 -7.84
C VAL A 225 8.35 -8.62 -6.72
N ILE A 226 9.23 -8.40 -5.72
CA ILE A 226 9.35 -9.30 -4.57
C ILE A 226 8.08 -9.30 -3.70
N LEU A 227 7.44 -8.14 -3.51
CA LEU A 227 6.17 -8.04 -2.79
C LEU A 227 5.04 -8.74 -3.54
N SER A 228 5.02 -8.59 -4.86
CA SER A 228 3.99 -9.15 -5.74
C SER A 228 4.02 -10.68 -5.73
N LEU A 229 5.23 -11.28 -5.71
CA LEU A 229 5.46 -12.72 -5.53
C LEU A 229 4.82 -13.30 -4.26
N GLN A 230 4.77 -12.53 -3.18
CA GLN A 230 4.26 -12.99 -1.88
C GLN A 230 2.73 -12.99 -1.82
N LEU A 231 2.08 -12.17 -2.65
CA LEU A 231 0.65 -11.89 -2.56
C LEU A 231 -0.22 -13.15 -2.75
N PRO A 232 -0.03 -14.01 -3.77
CA PRO A 232 -0.83 -15.23 -3.92
C PRO A 232 -0.79 -16.14 -2.70
N PHE A 233 0.39 -16.28 -2.07
CA PHE A 233 0.58 -17.09 -0.88
C PHE A 233 -0.15 -16.56 0.35
N ALA A 234 -0.52 -15.28 0.38
CA ALA A 234 -1.36 -14.72 1.44
C ALA A 234 -2.86 -14.81 1.09
N VAL A 235 -3.22 -14.51 -0.17
CA VAL A 235 -4.64 -14.41 -0.58
C VAL A 235 -5.31 -15.77 -0.71
N PHE A 236 -4.67 -16.79 -1.29
CA PHE A 236 -5.29 -18.11 -1.42
C PHE A 236 -5.63 -18.73 -0.06
N PRO A 237 -4.71 -18.79 0.93
CA PRO A 237 -5.05 -19.28 2.26
C PRO A 237 -6.14 -18.45 2.94
N LEU A 238 -6.14 -17.13 2.77
CA LEU A 238 -7.18 -16.26 3.34
C LEU A 238 -8.57 -16.63 2.81
N VAL A 239 -8.73 -16.77 1.49
CA VAL A 239 -10.02 -17.17 0.88
C VAL A 239 -10.41 -18.59 1.30
N MET A 240 -9.45 -19.50 1.40
CA MET A 240 -9.70 -20.88 1.87
C MET A 240 -10.16 -20.91 3.33
N PHE A 241 -9.48 -20.18 4.23
CA PHE A 241 -9.75 -20.21 5.66
C PHE A 241 -11.07 -19.50 6.00
N THR A 242 -11.34 -18.36 5.36
CA THR A 242 -12.61 -17.64 5.55
C THR A 242 -13.82 -18.41 5.00
N GLY A 243 -13.61 -19.33 4.05
CA GLY A 243 -14.63 -20.21 3.50
C GLY A 243 -14.82 -21.54 4.24
N ASP A 244 -13.95 -21.89 5.19
CA ASP A 244 -14.00 -23.14 5.93
C ASP A 244 -14.87 -23.03 7.19
N ARG A 245 -16.03 -23.72 7.19
CA ARG A 245 -16.95 -23.79 8.34
C ARG A 245 -16.31 -24.40 9.58
N ARG A 246 -15.30 -25.27 9.45
CA ARG A 246 -14.60 -25.86 10.60
C ARG A 246 -13.77 -24.83 11.36
N LYS A 247 -13.25 -23.82 10.66
CA LYS A 247 -12.44 -22.74 11.24
C LYS A 247 -13.28 -21.54 11.67
N MET A 248 -14.26 -21.16 10.85
CA MET A 248 -15.02 -19.91 11.04
C MET A 248 -16.35 -20.11 11.79
N GLY A 249 -16.84 -21.34 11.92
CA GLY A 249 -18.13 -21.63 12.54
C GLY A 249 -19.29 -20.88 11.86
N GLU A 250 -20.06 -20.16 12.66
CA GLU A 250 -21.21 -19.36 12.22
C GLU A 250 -20.82 -18.07 11.48
N LEU A 251 -19.56 -17.65 11.54
CA LEU A 251 -19.03 -16.45 10.90
C LEU A 251 -18.32 -16.76 9.57
N VAL A 252 -18.69 -17.85 8.91
CA VAL A 252 -18.14 -18.21 7.60
C VAL A 252 -18.49 -17.15 6.55
N ALA A 253 -17.56 -16.87 5.64
CA ALA A 253 -17.80 -15.91 4.57
C ALA A 253 -19.01 -16.34 3.72
N PRO A 254 -19.94 -15.41 3.42
CA PRO A 254 -21.13 -15.72 2.63
C PRO A 254 -20.74 -16.13 1.21
N VAL A 255 -21.60 -16.92 0.56
CA VAL A 255 -21.32 -17.51 -0.75
C VAL A 255 -21.00 -16.44 -1.80
N TRP A 256 -21.72 -15.31 -1.80
CA TRP A 256 -21.45 -14.21 -2.73
C TRP A 256 -20.02 -13.66 -2.59
N MET A 257 -19.51 -13.51 -1.36
CA MET A 257 -18.17 -13.01 -1.11
C MET A 257 -17.12 -14.03 -1.58
N ARG A 258 -17.37 -15.33 -1.39
CA ARG A 258 -16.50 -16.40 -1.89
C ARG A 258 -16.46 -16.45 -3.41
N VAL A 259 -17.62 -16.28 -4.07
CA VAL A 259 -17.75 -16.24 -5.53
C VAL A 259 -17.03 -15.04 -6.13
N LEU A 260 -16.96 -13.90 -5.42
CA LEU A 260 -16.17 -12.74 -5.85
C LEU A 260 -14.67 -12.88 -5.52
N ALA A 261 -14.33 -13.43 -4.36
CA ALA A 261 -12.95 -13.49 -3.89
C ALA A 261 -12.07 -14.47 -4.68
N TRP A 262 -12.62 -15.61 -5.11
CA TRP A 262 -11.87 -16.61 -5.88
C TRP A 262 -11.40 -16.09 -7.25
N PRO A 263 -12.28 -15.50 -8.10
CA PRO A 263 -11.86 -14.86 -9.35
C PRO A 263 -10.82 -13.76 -9.14
N VAL A 264 -10.98 -12.94 -8.09
CA VAL A 264 -9.98 -11.91 -7.75
C VAL A 264 -8.64 -12.54 -7.38
N ALA A 265 -8.62 -13.59 -6.55
CA ALA A 265 -7.40 -14.30 -6.20
C ALA A 265 -6.69 -14.91 -7.42
N VAL A 266 -7.47 -15.53 -8.32
CA VAL A 266 -6.96 -16.10 -9.58
C VAL A 266 -6.43 -15.01 -10.51
N LEU A 267 -7.16 -13.90 -10.66
CA LEU A 267 -6.74 -12.76 -11.46
C LEU A 267 -5.43 -12.18 -10.93
N ILE A 268 -5.32 -11.95 -9.62
CA ILE A 268 -4.09 -11.43 -9.04
C ILE A 268 -2.93 -12.40 -9.25
N ALA A 269 -3.14 -13.71 -9.07
CA ALA A 269 -2.10 -14.70 -9.33
C ALA A 269 -1.66 -14.72 -10.80
N ALA A 270 -2.61 -14.62 -11.74
CA ALA A 270 -2.33 -14.56 -13.17
C ALA A 270 -1.55 -13.29 -13.56
N LEU A 271 -1.95 -12.12 -13.04
CA LEU A 271 -1.27 -10.85 -13.28
C LEU A 271 0.14 -10.84 -12.68
N ASN A 272 0.33 -11.45 -11.50
CA ASN A 272 1.65 -11.63 -10.91
C ASN A 272 2.55 -12.55 -11.74
N ALA A 273 2.01 -13.69 -12.21
CA ALA A 273 2.74 -14.59 -13.09
C ALA A 273 3.14 -13.90 -14.40
N TRP A 274 2.24 -13.09 -14.97
CA TRP A 274 2.52 -12.30 -16.17
C TRP A 274 3.60 -11.23 -15.93
N LEU A 275 3.54 -10.50 -14.82
CA LEU A 275 4.53 -9.49 -14.45
C LEU A 275 5.92 -10.12 -14.23
N LEU A 276 5.98 -11.31 -13.62
CA LEU A 276 7.22 -12.06 -13.45
C LEU A 276 7.79 -12.54 -14.77
N TRP A 277 6.94 -13.04 -15.66
CA TRP A 277 7.34 -13.42 -17.01
C TRP A 277 7.96 -12.21 -17.74
N GLN A 278 7.30 -11.05 -17.67
CA GLN A 278 7.79 -9.83 -18.29
C GLN A 278 9.10 -9.32 -17.67
N THR A 279 9.32 -9.53 -16.37
CA THR A 279 10.50 -9.03 -15.67
C THR A 279 11.73 -9.94 -15.85
N PHE A 280 11.55 -11.26 -15.90
CA PHE A 280 12.65 -12.23 -15.90
C PHE A 280 12.92 -12.89 -17.26
N VAL A 281 11.93 -12.92 -18.15
CA VAL A 281 12.05 -13.62 -19.44
C VAL A 281 12.13 -12.66 -20.62
N ARG A 282 11.62 -11.44 -20.46
CA ARG A 282 11.64 -10.39 -21.47
C ARG A 282 12.65 -9.31 -21.10
#